data_AF-A0A7X0P737-F1
#
_entry.id   AF-A0A7X0P737-F1
#
_cell.length_a   1.000
_cell.length_b   1.000
_cell.length_c   1.000
_cell.angle_alpha   90.00
_cell.angle_beta   90.00
_cell.angle_gamma   90.00
#
_symmetry.space_group_name_H-M   'P 1'
#
loop_
_entity.id
_entity.type
_entity.pdbx_description
1 polymer ?
#
loop_
_entity_poly.entity_id
_entity_poly.type
_entity_poly.pdbx_seq_one_letter_code
_entity_poly.pdbx_strand_id
1 'polypeptide(L)'
;MPRNPRNQLYPASEDLPAARGGSLPARLWRARTELLLLAGLALLVTALLSAAHAGRWVPFVLVAGAVSVPAATRFGRNWVVAHFWCVVSRHRLQRTCLETTMHTRAGRIPLVLWITPTTTGEKALILVRAGVSAEAFEAYSEEIAAACWARSVNVYRHRTRAQLLIVEIVRRDEVPGATSPGLDRLYGHRSWIPLRSELEEPPDLATLPHAA
;
A
#
# COMPACT_ATOMS: atom_id res chain seq x y z
N MET A 1 -5.88 -5.21 -18.40
CA MET A 1 -4.99 -4.15 -18.91
C MET A 1 -3.77 -4.82 -19.55
N PRO A 2 -3.47 -4.55 -20.83
CA PRO A 2 -2.25 -5.05 -21.48
C PRO A 2 -1.01 -4.44 -20.81
N ARG A 3 0.10 -5.20 -20.76
CA ARG A 3 1.36 -4.80 -20.10
C ARG A 3 2.16 -3.86 -21.00
N ASN A 4 2.99 -3.01 -20.41
CA ASN A 4 3.93 -2.19 -21.15
C ASN A 4 5.07 -3.06 -21.71
N PRO A 5 5.21 -3.19 -23.04
CA PRO A 5 6.23 -4.04 -23.65
C PRO A 5 7.66 -3.50 -23.46
N ARG A 6 7.83 -2.21 -23.12
CA ARG A 6 9.15 -1.58 -22.95
C ARG A 6 9.92 -2.07 -21.72
N ASN A 7 9.22 -2.65 -20.74
CA ASN A 7 9.83 -3.08 -19.48
C ASN A 7 9.78 -4.60 -19.28
N GLN A 8 9.82 -5.34 -20.39
CA GLN A 8 9.93 -6.78 -20.35
C GLN A 8 11.37 -7.17 -20.04
N LEU A 9 11.58 -7.72 -18.84
CA LEU A 9 12.87 -8.26 -18.41
C LEU A 9 13.29 -9.50 -19.21
N TYR A 10 12.36 -10.09 -19.98
CA TYR A 10 12.57 -11.29 -20.76
C TYR A 10 12.55 -10.94 -22.26
N PRO A 11 13.55 -11.39 -23.04
CA PRO A 11 13.65 -11.06 -24.45
C PRO A 11 12.43 -11.61 -25.21
N ALA A 12 11.95 -10.84 -26.19
CA ALA A 12 10.76 -11.17 -27.00
C ALA A 12 10.88 -12.49 -27.78
N SER A 13 12.07 -13.07 -27.86
CA SER A 13 12.37 -14.36 -28.48
C SER A 13 12.17 -15.57 -27.55
N GLU A 14 11.99 -15.39 -26.24
CA GLU A 14 11.60 -16.48 -25.34
C GLU A 14 10.08 -16.69 -25.44
N ASP A 15 9.66 -17.94 -25.71
CA ASP A 15 8.26 -18.36 -25.59
C ASP A 15 7.81 -18.21 -24.13
N LEU A 16 7.32 -17.02 -23.77
CA LEU A 16 6.78 -16.77 -22.46
C LEU A 16 5.52 -17.63 -22.31
N PRO A 17 5.41 -18.45 -21.24
CA PRO A 17 4.19 -19.21 -21.01
C PRO A 17 3.01 -18.25 -20.99
N ALA A 18 1.96 -18.57 -21.75
CA ALA A 18 0.75 -17.77 -21.85
C ALA A 18 0.36 -17.29 -20.45
N ALA A 19 0.09 -15.98 -20.32
CA ALA A 19 -0.16 -15.34 -19.03
C ALA A 19 -1.26 -16.10 -18.29
N ARG A 20 -0.86 -17.05 -17.42
CA ARG A 20 -1.81 -17.94 -16.77
C ARG A 20 -2.67 -17.05 -15.89
N GLY A 21 -3.94 -16.91 -16.26
CA GLY A 21 -4.89 -16.02 -15.61
C GLY A 21 -4.72 -16.10 -14.10
N GLY A 22 -4.53 -14.95 -13.46
CA GLY A 22 -4.27 -14.91 -12.01
C GLY A 22 -5.33 -15.74 -11.28
N SER A 23 -4.92 -16.46 -10.23
CA SER A 23 -5.83 -17.30 -9.45
C SER A 23 -7.08 -16.48 -9.08
N LEU A 24 -8.27 -17.09 -9.20
CA LEU A 24 -9.53 -16.49 -8.77
C LEU A 24 -9.43 -15.77 -7.40
N PRO A 25 -8.79 -16.34 -6.36
CA PRO A 25 -8.60 -15.64 -5.10
C PRO A 25 -7.77 -14.35 -5.23
N ALA A 26 -6.72 -14.31 -6.05
CA ALA A 26 -5.91 -13.11 -6.25
C ALA A 26 -6.69 -12.03 -7.02
N ARG A 27 -7.55 -12.41 -7.96
CA ARG A 27 -8.46 -11.47 -8.65
C ARG A 27 -9.49 -10.88 -7.70
N LEU A 28 -10.17 -11.74 -6.93
CA LEU A 28 -11.13 -11.31 -5.90
C LEU A 28 -10.47 -10.40 -4.87
N TRP A 29 -9.25 -10.72 -4.45
CA TRP A 29 -8.51 -9.88 -3.51
C TRP A 29 -8.20 -8.48 -4.08
N ARG A 30 -7.85 -8.38 -5.36
CA ARG A 30 -7.65 -7.07 -6.01
C ARG A 30 -8.96 -6.31 -6.10
N ALA A 31 -10.01 -6.96 -6.58
CA ALA A 31 -11.36 -6.41 -6.70
C ALA A 31 -12.05 -6.16 -5.35
N ARG A 32 -11.48 -6.61 -4.22
CA ARG A 32 -12.12 -6.53 -2.89
C ARG A 32 -12.63 -5.13 -2.56
N THR A 33 -11.88 -4.08 -2.91
CA THR A 33 -12.26 -2.69 -2.61
C THR A 33 -13.42 -2.24 -3.50
N GLU A 34 -13.40 -2.60 -4.78
CA GLU A 34 -14.49 -2.30 -5.71
C GLU A 34 -15.77 -3.07 -5.33
N LEU A 35 -15.63 -4.35 -4.97
CA LEU A 35 -16.74 -5.20 -4.52
C LEU A 35 -17.34 -4.69 -3.20
N LEU A 36 -16.52 -4.29 -2.22
CA LEU A 36 -17.00 -3.73 -0.96
C LEU A 36 -17.69 -2.37 -1.17
N LEU A 37 -17.18 -1.51 -2.05
CA LEU A 37 -17.81 -0.24 -2.38
C LEU A 37 -19.15 -0.45 -3.10
N LEU A 38 -19.19 -1.36 -4.09
CA LEU A 38 -20.44 -1.70 -4.80
C LEU A 38 -21.47 -2.33 -3.87
N ALA A 39 -21.06 -3.27 -3.01
CA ALA A 39 -21.95 -3.89 -2.04
C ALA A 39 -22.49 -2.87 -1.02
N GLY A 40 -21.62 -1.99 -0.50
CA GLY A 40 -22.03 -0.91 0.40
C GLY A 40 -23.00 0.06 -0.24
N LEU A 41 -22.75 0.46 -1.50
CA LEU A 41 -23.65 1.33 -2.27
C LEU A 41 -25.00 0.64 -2.51
N ALA A 42 -25.01 -0.63 -2.92
CA ALA A 42 -26.24 -1.38 -3.15
C ALA A 42 -27.07 -1.52 -1.85
N LEU A 43 -26.41 -1.82 -0.72
CA LEU A 43 -27.07 -1.88 0.58
C LEU A 43 -27.66 -0.52 1.00
N LEU A 44 -26.91 0.56 0.79
CA LEU A 44 -27.37 1.92 1.08
C LEU A 44 -28.60 2.29 0.25
N VAL A 45 -28.54 2.07 -1.07
CA VAL A 45 -29.65 2.37 -1.99
C VAL A 45 -30.89 1.55 -1.63
N THR A 46 -30.74 0.25 -1.40
CA THR A 46 -31.86 -0.61 -1.01
C THR A 46 -32.46 -0.23 0.34
N ALA A 47 -31.64 0.15 1.32
CA ALA A 47 -32.11 0.65 2.61
C ALA A 47 -32.87 1.98 2.49
N LEU A 48 -32.39 2.91 1.66
CA LEU A 48 -33.06 4.20 1.45
C LEU A 48 -34.37 4.04 0.65
N LEU A 49 -34.38 3.21 -0.39
CA LEU A 49 -35.58 2.92 -1.16
C LEU A 49 -36.65 2.25 -0.28
N SER A 50 -36.28 1.22 0.47
CA SER A 50 -37.22 0.54 1.39
C SER A 50 -37.77 1.50 2.46
N ALA A 51 -36.94 2.40 2.98
CA ALA A 51 -37.38 3.41 3.93
C ALA A 51 -38.32 4.46 3.34
N ALA A 52 -38.05 4.91 2.10
CA ALA A 52 -38.93 5.82 1.38
C ALA A 52 -40.31 5.20 1.16
N HIS A 53 -40.36 3.93 0.72
CA HIS A 53 -41.62 3.21 0.54
C HIS A 53 -42.40 3.04 1.85
N ALA A 54 -41.68 2.85 2.97
CA ALA A 54 -42.28 2.71 4.30
C ALA A 54 -42.56 4.04 5.02
N GLY A 55 -42.28 5.20 4.40
CA GLY A 55 -42.44 6.52 5.03
C GLY A 55 -41.50 6.78 6.21
N ARG A 56 -40.39 6.03 6.33
CA ARG A 56 -39.43 6.13 7.44
C ARG A 56 -38.32 7.11 7.11
N TRP A 57 -38.22 8.20 7.87
CA TRP A 57 -37.19 9.22 7.70
C TRP A 57 -35.87 8.92 8.43
N VAL A 58 -35.89 8.03 9.43
CA VAL A 58 -34.72 7.67 10.26
C VAL A 58 -33.45 7.32 9.46
N PRO A 59 -33.47 6.46 8.43
CA PRO A 59 -32.24 6.12 7.69
C PRO A 59 -31.68 7.29 6.90
N PHE A 60 -32.50 8.25 6.45
CA PHE A 60 -32.01 9.47 5.83
C PHE A 60 -31.23 10.33 6.82
N VAL A 61 -31.74 10.47 8.06
CA VAL A 61 -31.05 11.19 9.13
C VAL A 61 -29.77 10.47 9.55
N LEU A 62 -29.77 9.13 9.62
CA LEU A 62 -28.57 8.36 9.91
C LEU A 62 -27.49 8.53 8.84
N VAL A 63 -27.86 8.49 7.56
CA VAL A 63 -26.93 8.71 6.44
C VAL A 63 -26.40 10.14 6.44
N ALA A 64 -27.28 11.13 6.63
CA ALA A 64 -26.88 12.53 6.75
C ALA A 64 -25.90 12.71 7.91
N GLY A 65 -26.21 12.17 9.10
CA GLY A 65 -25.32 12.22 10.26
C GLY A 65 -23.98 11.53 10.01
N ALA A 66 -23.99 10.33 9.40
CA ALA A 66 -22.78 9.55 9.11
C ALA A 66 -21.84 10.27 8.13
N VAL A 67 -22.37 11.09 7.22
CA VAL A 67 -21.57 11.89 6.28
C VAL A 67 -21.16 13.23 6.90
N SER A 68 -22.09 13.93 7.55
CA SER A 68 -21.89 15.27 8.09
C SER A 68 -20.97 15.30 9.30
N VAL A 69 -21.03 14.31 10.20
CA VAL A 69 -20.22 14.30 11.44
C VAL A 69 -18.72 14.15 11.14
N PRO A 70 -18.27 13.22 10.27
CA PRO A 70 -16.86 13.16 9.88
C PRO A 70 -16.42 14.38 9.08
N ALA A 71 -17.30 14.98 8.28
CA ALA A 71 -16.99 16.19 7.51
C ALA A 71 -16.83 17.44 8.40
N ALA A 72 -17.62 17.55 9.46
CA ALA A 72 -17.57 18.68 10.39
C ALA A 72 -16.39 18.60 11.37
N THR A 73 -15.92 17.39 11.69
CA THR A 73 -14.85 17.19 12.69
C THR A 73 -13.46 17.14 12.04
N ARG A 74 -12.46 17.79 12.65
CA ARG A 74 -11.05 17.69 12.19
C ARG A 74 -10.55 16.24 12.24
N PHE A 75 -10.93 15.50 13.27
CA PHE A 75 -10.56 14.10 13.43
C PHE A 75 -11.15 13.23 12.31
N GLY A 76 -12.46 13.38 12.01
CA GLY A 76 -13.12 12.65 10.94
C GLY A 76 -12.52 12.94 9.57
N ARG A 77 -12.29 14.22 9.25
CA ARG A 77 -11.62 14.63 8.02
C ARG A 77 -10.23 14.01 7.88
N ASN A 78 -9.41 14.07 8.93
CA ASN A 78 -8.06 13.50 8.90
C ASN A 78 -8.10 11.98 8.73
N TRP A 79 -9.03 11.30 9.39
CA TRP A 79 -9.23 9.86 9.25
C TRP A 79 -9.64 9.47 7.83
N VAL A 80 -10.60 10.18 7.23
CA VAL A 80 -11.05 9.95 5.84
C VAL A 80 -9.90 10.18 4.87
N VAL A 81 -9.16 11.28 5.02
CA VAL A 81 -8.00 11.59 4.15
C VAL A 81 -6.94 10.50 4.26
N ALA A 82 -6.61 10.04 5.47
CA ALA A 82 -5.62 8.97 5.67
C ALA A 82 -6.04 7.66 4.99
N HIS A 83 -7.30 7.26 5.10
CA HIS A 83 -7.81 6.05 4.44
C HIS A 83 -7.95 6.21 2.92
N PHE A 84 -8.31 7.40 2.45
CA PHE A 84 -8.31 7.73 1.03
C PHE A 84 -6.92 7.52 0.43
N TRP A 85 -5.89 8.04 1.10
CA TRP A 85 -4.51 7.83 0.68
C TRP A 85 -4.10 6.37 0.66
N CYS A 86 -4.53 5.54 1.62
CA CYS A 86 -4.31 4.10 1.56
C CYS A 86 -4.87 3.46 0.29
N VAL A 87 -6.08 3.85 -0.15
CA VAL A 87 -6.69 3.33 -1.39
C VAL A 87 -5.92 3.80 -2.62
N VAL A 88 -5.55 5.08 -2.66
CA VAL A 88 -4.76 5.67 -3.74
C VAL A 88 -3.39 5.00 -3.87
N SER A 89 -2.65 4.88 -2.75
CA SER A 89 -1.36 4.20 -2.67
C SER A 89 -1.47 2.74 -3.10
N ARG A 90 -2.55 2.03 -2.73
CA ARG A 90 -2.79 0.64 -3.18
C ARG A 90 -2.86 0.55 -4.70
N HIS A 91 -3.69 1.39 -5.32
CA HIS A 91 -3.89 1.35 -6.77
C HIS A 91 -2.62 1.76 -7.51
N ARG A 92 -1.95 2.83 -7.05
CA ARG A 92 -0.72 3.34 -7.65
C ARG A 92 0.43 2.34 -7.55
N LEU A 93 0.65 1.75 -6.37
CA LEU A 93 1.64 0.70 -6.17
C LEU A 93 1.41 -0.52 -7.07
N GLN A 94 0.15 -0.94 -7.24
CA GLN A 94 -0.19 -2.03 -8.15
C GLN A 94 0.06 -1.66 -9.61
N ARG A 95 -0.24 -0.42 -10.02
CA ARG A 95 0.10 0.10 -11.34
C ARG A 95 1.61 0.14 -11.55
N THR A 96 2.38 0.63 -10.58
CA THR A 96 3.85 0.61 -10.66
C THR A 96 4.37 -0.80 -10.86
N CYS A 97 3.89 -1.79 -10.10
CA CYS A 97 4.28 -3.20 -10.30
C CYS A 97 3.89 -3.77 -11.68
N LEU A 98 2.88 -3.20 -12.36
CA LEU A 98 2.47 -3.60 -13.71
C LEU A 98 3.32 -2.93 -14.80
N GLU A 99 3.73 -1.69 -14.58
CA GLU A 99 4.54 -0.90 -15.53
C GLU A 99 6.05 -1.17 -15.36
N THR A 100 6.46 -1.66 -14.19
CA THR A 100 7.84 -2.02 -13.86
C THR A 100 8.10 -3.52 -14.02
N THR A 101 9.36 -3.91 -13.91
CA THR A 101 9.82 -5.31 -13.95
C THR A 101 9.50 -6.10 -12.67
N MET A 102 8.80 -5.51 -11.71
CA MET A 102 8.36 -6.14 -10.45
C MET A 102 7.22 -7.15 -10.65
N HIS A 103 7.40 -8.08 -11.58
CA HIS A 103 6.47 -9.15 -11.89
C HIS A 103 7.23 -10.42 -12.29
N THR A 104 6.62 -11.59 -12.04
CA THR A 104 7.22 -12.89 -12.42
C THR A 104 7.29 -13.07 -13.96
N ARG A 105 8.00 -14.07 -14.50
CA ARG A 105 7.90 -14.48 -15.94
C ARG A 105 6.47 -14.63 -16.47
N ALA A 106 5.57 -15.24 -15.69
CA ALA A 106 4.14 -15.35 -16.04
C ALA A 106 3.35 -14.02 -15.92
N GLY A 107 4.04 -12.94 -15.56
CA GLY A 107 3.58 -11.61 -15.18
C GLY A 107 2.50 -11.55 -14.10
N ARG A 108 2.72 -12.32 -13.03
CA ARG A 108 1.99 -12.19 -11.78
C ARG A 108 2.63 -11.06 -10.98
N ILE A 109 1.84 -10.03 -10.67
CA ILE A 109 2.26 -8.95 -9.80
C ILE A 109 2.20 -9.35 -8.31
N PRO A 110 3.06 -8.78 -7.47
CA PRO A 110 2.97 -8.85 -6.02
C PRO A 110 1.58 -8.48 -5.50
N LEU A 111 1.17 -9.09 -4.39
CA LEU A 111 -0.15 -8.88 -3.80
C LEU A 111 -0.04 -7.91 -2.63
N VAL A 112 -0.67 -6.75 -2.76
CA VAL A 112 -0.85 -5.82 -1.63
C VAL A 112 -1.89 -6.42 -0.69
N LEU A 113 -1.43 -6.93 0.46
CA LEU A 113 -2.28 -7.57 1.46
C LEU A 113 -3.07 -6.51 2.24
N TRP A 114 -2.37 -5.50 2.74
CA TRP A 114 -2.94 -4.50 3.63
C TRP A 114 -2.17 -3.18 3.52
N ILE A 115 -2.85 -2.07 3.75
CA ILE A 115 -2.22 -0.75 3.89
C ILE A 115 -2.84 -0.08 5.12
N THR A 116 -1.99 0.33 6.06
CA THR A 116 -2.40 1.05 7.27
C THR A 116 -1.87 2.47 7.23
N PRO A 117 -2.69 3.49 7.58
CA PRO A 117 -2.17 4.84 7.73
C PRO A 117 -1.19 4.94 8.89
N THR A 118 -0.18 5.79 8.77
CA THR A 118 0.80 6.14 9.81
C THR A 118 0.83 7.65 10.03
N THR A 119 1.64 8.12 10.98
CA THR A 119 1.81 9.57 11.23
C THR A 119 2.50 10.26 10.05
N THR A 120 3.42 9.56 9.37
CA THR A 120 4.23 10.04 8.25
C THR A 120 3.60 9.79 6.87
N GLY A 121 2.68 8.84 6.75
CA GLY A 121 2.05 8.47 5.48
C GLY A 121 1.31 7.14 5.60
N GLU A 122 1.82 6.10 4.93
CA GLU A 122 1.23 4.76 4.96
C GLU A 122 2.27 3.64 5.00
N LYS A 123 1.93 2.49 5.61
CA LYS A 123 2.70 1.24 5.52
C LYS A 123 1.91 0.18 4.76
N ALA A 124 2.48 -0.32 3.67
CA ALA A 124 1.88 -1.36 2.82
C ALA A 124 2.56 -2.72 3.06
N LEU A 125 1.77 -3.72 3.44
CA LEU A 125 2.21 -5.12 3.52
C LEU A 125 2.04 -5.79 2.16
N ILE A 126 3.13 -6.32 1.63
CA ILE A 126 3.16 -6.94 0.31
C ILE A 126 3.60 -8.40 0.44
N LEU A 127 2.84 -9.27 -0.22
CA LEU A 127 3.22 -10.63 -0.49
C LEU A 127 3.84 -10.70 -1.89
N VAL A 128 5.16 -10.85 -1.95
CA VAL A 128 5.88 -11.03 -3.22
C VAL A 128 5.71 -12.45 -3.75
N ARG A 129 5.89 -12.60 -5.07
CA ARG A 129 5.80 -13.89 -5.76
C ARG A 129 7.20 -14.40 -6.05
N ALA A 130 7.34 -15.70 -6.28
CA ALA A 130 8.62 -16.30 -6.68
C ALA A 130 9.18 -15.57 -7.91
N GLY A 131 10.41 -15.06 -7.80
CA GLY A 131 11.06 -14.21 -8.82
C GLY A 131 10.98 -12.71 -8.57
N VAL A 132 10.33 -12.25 -7.49
CA VAL A 132 10.37 -10.86 -7.03
C VAL A 132 10.91 -10.84 -5.61
N SER A 133 11.91 -10.00 -5.34
CA SER A 133 12.55 -9.87 -4.03
C SER A 133 12.30 -8.49 -3.42
N ALA A 134 12.72 -8.29 -2.17
CA ALA A 134 12.59 -7.00 -1.51
C ALA A 134 13.62 -5.99 -2.03
N GLU A 135 14.79 -6.46 -2.46
CA GLU A 135 15.84 -5.67 -3.11
C GLU A 135 15.34 -5.10 -4.45
N ALA A 136 14.49 -5.83 -5.18
CA ALA A 136 13.84 -5.29 -6.37
C ALA A 136 12.93 -4.10 -6.01
N PHE A 137 12.17 -4.16 -4.92
CA PHE A 137 11.35 -3.02 -4.46
C PHE A 137 12.21 -1.84 -4.04
N GLU A 138 13.36 -2.08 -3.40
CA GLU A 138 14.30 -1.03 -3.02
C GLU A 138 14.92 -0.35 -4.24
N ALA A 139 15.29 -1.12 -5.27
CA ALA A 139 15.83 -0.59 -6.51
C ALA A 139 14.83 0.30 -7.27
N TYR A 140 13.52 0.05 -7.12
CA TYR A 140 12.44 0.87 -7.69
C TYR A 140 11.80 1.82 -6.66
N SER A 141 12.47 2.09 -5.53
CA SER A 141 11.90 2.91 -4.44
C SER A 141 11.52 4.31 -4.90
N GLU A 142 12.36 4.93 -5.74
CA GLU A 142 12.12 6.27 -6.29
C GLU A 142 10.96 6.28 -7.30
N GLU A 143 10.82 5.27 -8.16
CA GLU A 143 9.66 5.13 -9.04
C GLU A 143 8.37 4.87 -8.26
N ILE A 144 8.44 4.11 -7.17
CA ILE A 144 7.30 3.90 -6.27
C ILE A 144 6.94 5.22 -5.58
N ALA A 145 7.93 5.98 -5.10
CA ALA A 145 7.72 7.27 -4.46
C ALA A 145 7.04 8.25 -5.43
N ALA A 146 7.57 8.39 -6.64
CA ALA A 146 6.99 9.21 -7.70
C ALA A 146 5.57 8.75 -8.06
N ALA A 147 5.36 7.45 -8.25
CA ALA A 147 4.06 6.91 -8.63
C ALA A 147 2.99 7.12 -7.55
N CYS A 148 3.37 7.01 -6.27
CA CYS A 148 2.49 7.21 -5.12
C CYS A 148 2.37 8.69 -4.69
N TRP A 149 3.05 9.63 -5.35
CA TRP A 149 3.14 11.04 -4.93
C TRP A 149 3.67 11.19 -3.50
N ALA A 150 4.66 10.38 -3.14
CA ALA A 150 5.32 10.39 -1.85
C ALA A 150 6.65 11.14 -1.93
N ARG A 151 7.17 11.56 -0.78
CA ARG A 151 8.49 12.19 -0.67
C ARG A 151 9.59 11.14 -0.79
N SER A 152 9.40 10.01 -0.12
CA SER A 152 10.33 8.89 -0.15
C SER A 152 9.59 7.59 0.14
N VAL A 153 10.26 6.48 -0.14
CA VAL A 153 9.79 5.13 0.15
C VAL A 153 10.90 4.36 0.83
N ASN A 154 10.56 3.68 1.93
CA ASN A 154 11.46 2.77 2.61
C ASN A 154 10.96 1.34 2.46
N VAL A 155 11.86 0.40 2.15
CA VAL A 155 11.51 -1.02 2.03
C VAL A 155 12.10 -1.81 3.18
N TYR A 156 11.28 -2.67 3.78
CA TYR A 156 11.68 -3.58 4.83
C TYR A 156 11.36 -5.01 4.44
N ARG A 157 12.33 -5.92 4.63
CA ARG A 157 12.12 -7.36 4.43
C ARG A 157 11.80 -8.06 5.75
N HIS A 158 10.96 -9.08 5.70
CA HIS A 158 10.71 -9.90 6.89
C HIS A 158 11.88 -10.85 7.16
N ARG A 159 12.37 -10.89 8.40
CA ARG A 159 13.55 -11.66 8.84
C ARG A 159 13.49 -13.15 8.49
N THR A 160 12.33 -13.79 8.65
CA THR A 160 12.17 -15.24 8.45
C THR A 160 11.33 -15.62 7.22
N ARG A 161 10.71 -14.64 6.55
CA ARG A 161 9.73 -14.89 5.48
C ARG A 161 10.00 -13.95 4.32
N ALA A 162 10.94 -14.31 3.45
CA ALA A 162 11.34 -13.48 2.30
C ALA A 162 10.18 -13.11 1.35
N GLN A 163 9.07 -13.87 1.39
CA GLN A 163 7.86 -13.55 0.64
C GLN A 163 7.06 -12.35 1.17
N LEU A 164 7.39 -11.83 2.35
CA LEU A 164 6.72 -10.69 2.97
C LEU A 164 7.68 -9.50 3.05
N LEU A 165 7.19 -8.35 2.61
CA LEU A 165 7.90 -7.08 2.76
C LEU A 165 6.92 -5.96 3.13
N ILE A 166 7.45 -4.92 3.75
CA ILE A 166 6.76 -3.66 4.00
C ILE A 166 7.34 -2.61 3.06
N VAL A 167 6.45 -1.88 2.40
CA VAL A 167 6.77 -0.63 1.73
C VAL A 167 6.16 0.49 2.56
N GLU A 168 7.00 1.28 3.20
CA GLU A 168 6.61 2.50 3.88
C GLU A 168 6.64 3.66 2.89
N ILE A 169 5.52 4.36 2.78
CA ILE A 169 5.30 5.47 1.89
C ILE A 169 5.29 6.73 2.75
N VAL A 170 6.35 7.54 2.64
CA VAL A 170 6.54 8.73 3.48
C VAL A 170 6.05 9.97 2.72
N ARG A 171 5.07 10.67 3.29
CA ARG A 171 4.50 11.90 2.72
C ARG A 171 4.80 13.13 3.56
N ARG A 172 5.00 12.94 4.86
CA ARG A 172 5.18 13.98 5.88
C ARG A 172 6.40 13.64 6.72
N ASP A 173 7.04 14.69 7.23
CA ASP A 173 8.16 14.56 8.16
C ASP A 173 7.72 13.88 9.45
N GLU A 174 8.64 13.10 10.01
CA GLU A 174 8.46 12.52 11.34
C GLU A 174 8.32 13.65 12.36
N VAL A 175 7.22 13.63 13.11
CA VAL A 175 7.07 14.50 14.26
C VAL A 175 7.84 13.84 15.41
N PRO A 176 8.83 14.50 16.04
CA PRO A 176 9.57 13.95 17.15
C PRO A 176 8.64 13.42 18.25
N GLY A 177 8.79 12.16 18.64
CA GLY A 177 7.96 11.51 19.65
C GLY A 177 6.65 10.86 19.14
N ALA A 178 6.36 10.93 17.84
CA ALA A 178 5.21 10.23 17.27
C ALA A 178 5.48 8.73 17.14
N THR A 179 4.85 7.92 18.00
CA THR A 179 4.83 6.47 17.82
C THR A 179 4.01 6.13 16.57
N SER A 180 4.62 5.55 15.55
CA SER A 180 3.92 5.07 14.35
C SER A 180 3.33 3.67 14.64
N PRO A 181 2.03 3.55 14.97
CA PRO A 181 1.44 2.31 15.45
C PRO A 181 0.87 1.49 14.28
N GLY A 182 1.50 1.56 13.11
CA GLY A 182 0.98 1.02 11.86
C GLY A 182 1.05 -0.51 11.85
N LEU A 183 1.98 -1.07 11.09
CA LEU A 183 2.17 -2.51 11.03
C LEU A 183 2.95 -3.09 12.23
N ASP A 184 3.66 -2.23 12.96
CA ASP A 184 4.47 -2.61 14.13
C ASP A 184 3.61 -3.22 15.24
N ARG A 185 2.34 -2.81 15.31
CA ARG A 185 1.32 -3.34 16.24
C ARG A 185 0.83 -4.75 15.86
N LEU A 186 0.87 -5.10 14.57
CA LEU A 186 0.34 -6.37 14.05
C LEU A 186 1.43 -7.44 13.86
N TYR A 187 2.67 -7.04 13.56
CA TYR A 187 3.75 -7.98 13.21
C TYR A 187 5.03 -7.83 14.04
N GLY A 188 5.06 -6.87 14.98
CA GLY A 188 6.18 -6.65 15.90
C GLY A 188 7.39 -5.98 15.25
N HIS A 189 8.01 -5.04 15.97
CA HIS A 189 9.15 -4.24 15.47
C HIS A 189 10.38 -5.09 15.08
N ARG A 190 10.61 -6.24 15.74
CA ARG A 190 11.84 -7.05 15.58
C ARG A 190 11.84 -8.00 14.37
N SER A 191 10.74 -8.07 13.63
CA SER A 191 10.60 -9.01 12.50
C SER A 191 10.98 -8.41 11.16
N TRP A 192 11.21 -7.09 11.09
CA TRP A 192 11.46 -6.35 9.85
C TRP A 192 12.87 -5.78 9.83
N ILE A 193 13.57 -5.98 8.71
CA ILE A 193 14.94 -5.50 8.49
C ILE A 193 14.88 -4.45 7.38
N PRO A 194 15.31 -3.20 7.62
CA PRO A 194 15.37 -2.18 6.58
C PRO A 194 16.39 -2.56 5.51
N LEU A 195 16.10 -2.25 4.25
CA LEU A 195 17.05 -2.42 3.14
C LEU A 195 17.88 -1.15 2.90
N ARG A 196 17.31 0.03 3.11
CA ARG A 196 18.04 1.31 3.08
C ARG A 196 18.71 1.54 4.44
N SER A 197 19.99 1.17 4.56
CA SER A 197 20.80 1.43 5.76
C SER A 197 22.28 1.72 5.49
N GLU A 198 22.69 1.95 4.23
CA GLU A 198 24.13 2.10 3.90
C GLU A 198 24.55 3.50 3.40
N LEU A 199 23.72 4.54 3.52
CA LEU A 199 24.12 5.87 3.03
C LEU A 199 24.05 7.03 4.04
N GLU A 200 23.87 6.78 5.34
CA GLU A 200 23.86 7.91 6.29
C GLU A 200 24.42 7.55 7.67
N GLU A 201 25.68 7.09 7.70
CA GLU A 201 26.58 7.38 8.82
C GLU A 201 28.04 7.30 8.31
N PRO A 202 28.74 8.43 8.08
CA PRO A 202 30.16 8.38 7.80
C PRO A 202 30.89 7.78 9.02
N PRO A 203 31.71 6.72 8.87
CA PRO A 203 32.30 5.97 9.98
C PRO A 203 33.44 6.70 10.72
N ASP A 204 33.47 8.03 10.76
CA ASP A 204 34.66 8.82 11.13
C ASP A 204 34.48 9.80 12.31
N LEU A 205 33.37 9.76 13.07
CA LEU A 205 33.22 10.63 14.26
C LEU A 205 33.40 9.93 15.61
N ALA A 206 33.51 8.60 15.65
CA ALA A 206 33.67 7.86 16.90
C ALA A 206 35.14 7.62 17.31
N THR A 207 36.11 7.95 16.45
CA THR A 207 37.53 7.55 16.61
C THR A 207 38.53 8.71 16.61
N LEU A 208 38.09 9.97 16.79
CA LEU A 208 39.04 11.03 17.09
C LEU A 208 39.43 10.93 18.58
N PRO A 209 40.69 10.54 18.92
CA PRO A 209 41.16 10.75 20.27
C PRO A 209 41.09 12.24 20.57
N HIS A 210 40.49 12.60 21.70
CA HIS A 210 40.62 13.94 22.25
C HIS A 210 42.10 14.22 22.48
N ALA A 211 42.71 14.97 21.57
CA ALA A 211 44.04 15.51 21.76
C ALA A 211 43.98 16.48 22.94
N ALA A 212 44.68 16.10 24.02
CA ALA A 212 45.05 16.94 25.15
C ALA A 212 46.56 17.19 25.08
#